data_AF-A0A7V4HUN0-F1
#
_entry.id   AF-A0A7V4HUN0-F1
#
_cell.length_a   1.000
_cell.length_b   1.000
_cell.length_c   1.000
_cell.angle_alpha   90.00
_cell.angle_beta   90.00
_cell.angle_gamma   90.00
#
_symmetry.space_group_name_H-M   'P 1'
#
loop_
_entity.id
_entity.type
_entity.pdbx_description
1 polymer ?
#
loop_
_entity_poly.entity_id
_entity_poly.type
_entity_poly.pdbx_seq_one_letter_code
_entity_poly.pdbx_strand_id
1 'polypeptide(L)'
;MRNTGKDLRSRATRREGVGRRGLTLIELLVVVSIMMVLVVVTVPRMRPAMENRRIREAARAVNVYLGSARSRAIESGRPWGVAIVRDGNLALAGSKLIQVEVPPPYAGEMEGSRMVFLSLSGLSGRAQFWSDSSGTQLEDPIGTGLVQPGDSVKFGYQGHLFRIETITPPQPNAPNTWDFTFTSKTAAALPDMLPPNPSPTPQERYAASRPFQILRQPVTAPVAPLRLPRGVVIDLWYSGTASAWFANTGTTALKLPYPTILFSSTGAVHEVASDTMGAVPAIEPIFLLVGRRDRVNPDPMQGNDANHTIPAVAEDGRTNLDDLANLWVAINPQTGYIVCAENSAGANIGEIRQYARDFQAMGGR
;
A
#
# COMPACT_ATOMS: atom_id res chain seq x y z
N MET A 1 -15.23 -108.49 20.25
CA MET A 1 -15.75 -108.15 21.60
C MET A 1 -16.41 -106.78 21.56
N ARG A 2 -17.71 -106.73 21.94
CA ARG A 2 -18.50 -105.62 22.53
C ARG A 2 -18.31 -104.19 21.97
N ASN A 3 -19.30 -103.62 21.24
CA ASN A 3 -20.47 -102.85 21.74
C ASN A 3 -20.03 -101.69 22.66
N THR A 4 -20.36 -100.40 22.49
CA THR A 4 -21.70 -99.79 22.47
C THR A 4 -21.47 -98.26 22.31
N GLY A 5 -22.04 -97.58 21.31
CA GLY A 5 -23.15 -96.62 21.48
C GLY A 5 -22.87 -95.37 22.35
N LYS A 6 -22.85 -94.16 21.76
CA LYS A 6 -23.80 -93.08 22.10
C LYS A 6 -23.51 -91.73 21.41
N ASP A 7 -24.61 -91.15 20.96
CA ASP A 7 -24.96 -89.72 20.95
C ASP A 7 -24.29 -88.77 19.94
N LEU A 8 -24.89 -88.79 18.74
CA LEU A 8 -25.09 -87.61 17.90
C LEU A 8 -25.91 -86.57 18.68
N ARG A 9 -25.28 -85.43 19.02
CA ARG A 9 -26.01 -84.21 19.36
C ARG A 9 -25.52 -83.04 18.51
N SER A 10 -26.43 -82.58 17.66
CA SER A 10 -26.37 -81.34 16.91
C SER A 10 -26.03 -80.16 17.81
N ARG A 11 -24.90 -79.50 17.57
CA ARG A 11 -24.61 -78.17 18.10
C ARG A 11 -24.87 -77.15 17.00
N ALA A 12 -26.03 -76.53 17.07
CA ALA A 12 -26.35 -75.34 16.30
C ALA A 12 -25.34 -74.23 16.66
N THR A 13 -24.59 -73.75 15.67
CA THR A 13 -23.75 -72.57 15.76
C THR A 13 -24.64 -71.34 15.91
N ARG A 14 -24.83 -70.92 17.17
CA ARG A 14 -25.49 -69.66 17.54
C ARG A 14 -24.67 -68.51 16.96
N ARG A 15 -25.23 -67.77 16.00
CA ARG A 15 -24.71 -66.45 15.61
C ARG A 15 -24.75 -65.56 16.86
N GLU A 16 -23.59 -65.24 17.40
CA GLU A 16 -23.48 -64.17 18.40
C GLU A 16 -23.77 -62.85 17.69
N GLY A 17 -24.98 -62.34 17.91
CA GLY A 17 -25.27 -60.94 17.65
C GLY A 17 -24.35 -60.13 18.54
N VAL A 18 -23.40 -59.40 17.93
CA VAL A 18 -22.64 -58.35 18.59
C VAL A 18 -23.69 -57.35 19.11
N GLY A 19 -24.04 -57.49 20.38
CA GLY A 19 -24.97 -56.61 21.04
C GLY A 19 -24.44 -55.19 20.92
N ARG A 20 -25.14 -54.34 20.16
CA ARG A 20 -24.93 -52.90 20.21
C ARG A 20 -25.33 -52.46 21.62
N ARG A 21 -24.35 -52.42 22.52
CA ARG A 21 -24.51 -51.85 23.86
C ARG A 21 -24.83 -50.37 23.69
N GLY A 22 -26.01 -49.94 24.13
CA GLY A 22 -26.37 -48.53 24.18
C GLY A 22 -25.49 -47.81 25.20
N LEU A 23 -25.01 -46.62 24.84
CA LEU A 23 -24.25 -45.75 25.73
C LEU A 23 -25.14 -45.33 26.90
N THR A 24 -24.62 -45.44 28.13
CA THR A 24 -25.32 -44.94 29.32
C THR A 24 -25.26 -43.41 29.36
N LEU A 25 -26.28 -42.77 29.95
CA LEU A 25 -26.30 -41.30 30.10
C LEU A 25 -25.06 -40.79 30.86
N ILE A 26 -24.55 -41.57 31.82
CA ILE A 26 -23.35 -41.24 32.58
C ILE A 26 -22.07 -41.32 31.73
N GLU A 27 -21.94 -42.30 30.83
CA GLU A 27 -20.80 -42.36 29.90
C GLU A 27 -20.78 -41.15 28.98
N LEU A 28 -21.94 -40.75 28.45
CA LEU A 28 -22.04 -39.54 27.62
C LEU A 28 -21.66 -38.27 28.40
N LEU A 29 -22.08 -38.17 29.67
CA LEU A 29 -21.74 -37.03 30.51
C LEU A 29 -20.23 -36.96 30.80
N VAL A 30 -19.61 -38.09 31.12
CA VAL A 30 -18.15 -38.18 31.36
C VAL A 30 -17.36 -37.89 30.10
N VAL A 31 -17.81 -38.36 28.94
CA VAL A 31 -17.14 -38.08 27.66
C VAL A 31 -17.22 -36.59 27.33
N VAL A 32 -18.41 -35.98 27.42
CA VAL A 32 -18.56 -34.55 27.14
C VAL A 32 -17.76 -33.70 28.14
N SER A 33 -17.71 -34.07 29.42
CA SER A 33 -16.92 -33.34 30.42
C SER A 33 -15.42 -33.44 30.14
N ILE A 34 -14.89 -34.62 29.81
CA ILE A 34 -13.48 -34.80 29.41
C ILE A 34 -13.20 -34.02 28.12
N MET A 35 -14.08 -34.08 27.13
CA MET A 35 -13.92 -33.31 25.89
C MET A 35 -13.88 -31.80 26.17
N MET A 36 -14.74 -31.28 27.05
CA MET A 36 -14.71 -29.86 27.44
C MET A 36 -13.38 -29.49 28.13
N VAL A 37 -12.89 -30.32 29.05
CA VAL A 37 -11.59 -30.09 29.71
C VAL A 37 -10.45 -30.09 28.70
N LEU A 38 -10.43 -31.03 27.77
CA LEU A 38 -9.42 -31.10 26.71
C LEU A 38 -9.45 -29.87 25.80
N VAL A 39 -10.64 -29.39 25.42
CA VAL A 39 -10.79 -28.20 24.57
C VAL A 39 -10.26 -26.95 25.26
N VAL A 40 -10.57 -26.75 26.54
CA VAL A 40 -10.10 -25.59 27.33
C VAL A 40 -8.57 -25.54 27.40
N VAL A 41 -7.89 -26.68 27.51
CA VAL A 41 -6.43 -26.75 27.56
C VAL A 41 -5.80 -26.63 26.17
N THR A 42 -6.45 -27.16 25.13
CA THR A 42 -5.86 -27.27 23.78
C THR A 42 -5.99 -25.98 22.97
N VAL A 43 -7.14 -25.32 23.01
CA VAL A 43 -7.43 -24.14 22.15
C VAL A 43 -6.44 -22.98 22.34
N PRO A 44 -6.09 -22.56 23.57
CA PRO A 44 -5.13 -21.46 23.77
C PRO A 44 -3.74 -21.77 23.18
N ARG A 45 -3.31 -23.03 23.20
CA ARG A 45 -2.01 -23.46 22.67
C ARG A 45 -1.95 -23.49 21.15
N MET A 46 -3.08 -23.66 20.46
CA MET A 46 -3.13 -23.70 19.00
C MET A 46 -3.18 -22.32 18.33
N ARG A 47 -3.68 -21.29 19.04
CA ARG A 47 -3.83 -19.93 18.48
C ARG A 47 -2.53 -19.36 17.89
N PRO A 48 -1.38 -19.36 18.60
CA PRO A 48 -0.14 -18.78 18.08
C PRO A 48 0.37 -19.51 16.82
N ALA A 49 0.23 -20.84 16.78
CA ALA A 49 0.66 -21.62 15.62
C ALA A 49 -0.17 -21.29 14.36
N MET A 50 -1.48 -21.09 14.53
CA MET A 50 -2.37 -20.67 13.44
C MET A 50 -2.09 -19.24 12.98
N GLU A 51 -1.82 -18.32 13.91
CA GLU A 51 -1.46 -16.93 13.62
C GLU A 51 -0.15 -16.85 12.82
N ASN A 52 0.89 -17.55 13.26
CA ASN A 52 2.18 -17.58 12.57
C ASN A 52 2.05 -18.14 11.14
N ARG A 53 1.19 -19.15 10.95
CA ARG A 53 0.89 -19.68 9.63
C ARG A 53 0.20 -18.62 8.75
N ARG A 54 -0.78 -17.90 9.29
CA ARG A 54 -1.48 -16.82 8.56
C ARG A 54 -0.55 -15.67 8.19
N ILE A 55 0.38 -15.28 9.07
CA ILE A 55 1.38 -14.24 8.79
C ILE A 55 2.28 -14.65 7.63
N ARG A 56 2.78 -15.90 7.64
CA ARG A 56 3.59 -16.45 6.53
C ARG A 56 2.82 -16.50 5.22
N GLU A 57 1.57 -16.96 5.25
CA GLU A 57 0.71 -16.98 4.06
C GLU A 57 0.43 -15.56 3.54
N ALA A 58 0.19 -14.60 4.43
CA ALA A 58 -0.02 -13.20 4.07
C ALA A 58 1.23 -12.56 3.46
N ALA A 59 2.42 -12.76 4.04
CA ALA A 59 3.67 -12.23 3.50
C ALA A 59 3.97 -12.79 2.10
N ARG A 60 3.72 -14.08 1.87
CA ARG A 60 3.81 -14.71 0.55
C ARG A 60 2.82 -14.09 -0.43
N ALA A 61 1.57 -13.88 -0.01
CA ALA A 61 0.56 -13.24 -0.84
C ALA A 61 0.95 -11.81 -1.22
N VAL A 62 1.48 -11.02 -0.28
CA VAL A 62 1.99 -9.66 -0.52
C VAL A 62 3.14 -9.70 -1.54
N ASN A 63 4.11 -10.60 -1.37
CA ASN A 63 5.22 -10.78 -2.31
C ASN A 63 4.72 -11.09 -3.74
N VAL A 64 3.84 -12.09 -3.89
CA VAL A 64 3.25 -12.45 -5.19
C VAL A 64 2.47 -11.29 -5.79
N TYR A 65 1.69 -10.56 -4.98
CA TYR A 65 0.89 -9.44 -5.47
C TYR A 65 1.75 -8.28 -5.97
N LEU A 66 2.83 -7.93 -5.25
CA LEU A 66 3.83 -6.97 -5.69
C LEU A 66 4.55 -7.43 -6.97
N GLY A 67 4.96 -8.70 -7.03
CA GLY A 67 5.59 -9.29 -8.22
C GLY A 67 4.69 -9.26 -9.46
N SER A 68 3.38 -9.43 -9.27
CA SER A 68 2.41 -9.32 -10.36
C SER A 68 2.25 -7.87 -10.86
N ALA A 69 2.26 -6.88 -9.96
CA ALA A 69 2.24 -5.47 -10.35
C ALA A 69 3.52 -5.08 -11.12
N ARG A 70 4.68 -5.55 -10.65
CA ARG A 70 5.96 -5.38 -11.37
C ARG A 70 5.93 -6.00 -12.76
N SER A 71 5.39 -7.20 -12.89
CA SER A 71 5.29 -7.89 -14.20
C SER A 71 4.41 -7.11 -15.17
N ARG A 72 3.30 -6.53 -14.69
CA ARG A 72 2.44 -5.65 -15.49
C ARG A 72 3.12 -4.33 -15.87
N ALA A 73 3.97 -3.78 -15.01
CA ALA A 73 4.74 -2.59 -15.36
C ALA A 73 5.63 -2.85 -16.58
N ILE A 74 6.32 -4.00 -16.57
CA ILE A 74 7.18 -4.45 -17.66
C ILE A 74 6.36 -4.72 -18.94
N GLU A 75 5.27 -5.48 -18.82
CA GLU A 75 4.43 -5.87 -19.96
C GLU A 75 3.74 -4.67 -20.63
N SER A 76 3.17 -3.77 -19.83
CA SER A 76 2.43 -2.62 -20.36
C SER A 76 3.33 -1.47 -20.83
N GLY A 77 4.63 -1.51 -20.53
CA GLY A 77 5.55 -0.41 -20.77
C GLY A 77 5.25 0.85 -19.94
N ARG A 78 4.36 0.77 -18.95
CA ARG A 78 3.91 1.90 -18.11
C ARG A 78 4.15 1.61 -16.63
N PRO A 79 4.25 2.64 -15.78
CA PRO A 79 4.38 2.40 -14.35
C PRO A 79 3.12 1.75 -13.76
N TRP A 80 3.32 0.63 -13.06
CA TRP A 80 2.30 -0.09 -12.30
C TRP A 80 2.80 -0.31 -10.88
N GLY A 81 1.89 -0.40 -9.92
CA GLY A 81 2.28 -0.55 -8.55
C GLY A 81 1.19 -1.07 -7.64
N VAL A 82 1.46 -0.96 -6.35
CA VAL A 82 0.55 -1.38 -5.30
C VAL A 82 0.37 -0.24 -4.30
N ALA A 83 -0.87 0.15 -4.07
CA ALA A 83 -1.24 1.02 -2.96
C ALA A 83 -1.75 0.17 -1.78
N ILE A 84 -1.28 0.50 -0.58
CA ILE A 84 -1.65 -0.15 0.67
C ILE A 84 -2.75 0.69 1.31
N VAL A 85 -3.96 0.15 1.32
CA VAL A 85 -5.12 0.80 1.91
C VAL A 85 -5.06 0.62 3.42
N ARG A 86 -5.07 1.76 4.13
CA ARG A 86 -5.13 1.82 5.59
C ARG A 86 -6.44 1.22 6.09
N ASP A 87 -6.38 0.64 7.28
CA ASP A 87 -7.56 0.20 7.98
C ASP A 87 -8.34 1.40 8.54
N GLY A 88 -9.67 1.36 8.43
CA GLY A 88 -10.54 2.46 8.86
C GLY A 88 -10.48 2.74 10.36
N ASN A 89 -10.23 1.72 11.18
CA ASN A 89 -10.19 1.84 12.64
C ASN A 89 -8.77 1.92 13.20
N LEU A 90 -7.76 1.67 12.37
CA LEU A 90 -6.35 1.69 12.77
C LEU A 90 -5.51 2.17 11.58
N ALA A 91 -5.33 3.48 11.47
CA ALA A 91 -4.67 4.11 10.33
C ALA A 91 -3.21 3.65 10.12
N LEU A 92 -2.56 3.19 11.20
CA LEU A 92 -1.20 2.66 11.17
C LEU A 92 -1.12 1.23 10.60
N ALA A 93 -2.26 0.58 10.33
CA ALA A 93 -2.32 -0.76 9.78
C ALA A 93 -2.80 -0.74 8.32
N GLY A 94 -2.05 -1.36 7.42
CA GLY A 94 -2.46 -1.67 6.06
C GLY A 94 -3.20 -3.00 6.01
N SER A 95 -4.50 -2.99 5.69
CA SER A 95 -5.33 -4.21 5.70
C SER A 95 -5.65 -4.79 4.32
N LYS A 96 -5.43 -3.98 3.26
CA LYS A 96 -5.75 -4.35 1.88
C LYS A 96 -4.74 -3.72 0.93
N LEU A 97 -4.41 -4.43 -0.14
CA LEU A 97 -3.55 -3.95 -1.21
C LEU A 97 -4.36 -3.87 -2.52
N ILE A 98 -4.24 -2.76 -3.22
CA ILE A 98 -4.86 -2.52 -4.54
C ILE A 98 -3.77 -2.27 -5.56
N GLN A 99 -3.92 -2.77 -6.79
CA GLN A 99 -3.00 -2.39 -7.85
C GLN A 99 -3.39 -1.02 -8.40
N VAL A 100 -2.37 -0.26 -8.76
CA VAL A 100 -2.52 1.07 -9.36
C VAL A 100 -1.68 1.13 -10.63
N GLU A 101 -2.14 1.93 -11.59
CA GLU A 101 -1.39 2.24 -12.80
C GLU A 101 -1.30 3.75 -12.98
N VAL A 102 -0.23 4.21 -13.61
CA VAL A 102 -0.07 5.63 -13.94
C VAL A 102 -0.64 5.86 -15.35
N PRO A 103 -1.69 6.70 -15.49
CA PRO A 103 -2.21 7.05 -16.80
C PRO A 103 -1.17 7.76 -17.67
N PRO A 104 -1.31 7.73 -19.01
CA PRO A 104 -0.47 8.50 -19.90
C PRO A 104 -0.45 9.99 -19.52
N PRO A 105 0.68 10.69 -19.72
CA PRO A 105 0.72 12.12 -19.52
C PRO A 105 -0.28 12.85 -20.42
N TYR A 106 -0.95 13.86 -19.88
CA TYR A 106 -1.87 14.72 -20.61
C TYR A 106 -1.14 15.97 -21.10
N ALA A 107 -1.29 16.33 -22.38
CA ALA A 107 -0.60 17.47 -22.99
C ALA A 107 -1.55 18.47 -23.67
N GLY A 108 -2.86 18.34 -23.40
CA GLY A 108 -3.90 19.10 -24.08
C GLY A 108 -4.73 18.26 -25.05
N GLU A 109 -5.83 18.83 -25.52
CA GLU A 109 -6.76 18.26 -26.50
C GLU A 109 -6.54 18.82 -27.91
N MET A 110 -5.83 19.95 -28.04
CA MET A 110 -5.58 20.64 -29.30
C MET A 110 -4.10 20.65 -29.69
N GLU A 111 -3.83 20.86 -30.97
CA GLU A 111 -2.47 21.11 -31.43
C GLU A 111 -2.01 22.49 -30.93
N GLY A 112 -0.91 22.54 -30.18
CA GLY A 112 -0.37 23.78 -29.65
C GLY A 112 -0.97 24.23 -28.31
N SER A 113 -1.58 23.32 -27.55
CA SER A 113 -2.04 23.58 -26.18
C SER A 113 -0.92 24.08 -25.27
N ARG A 114 -1.17 25.22 -24.62
CA ARG A 114 -0.14 25.93 -23.85
C ARG A 114 -0.70 26.43 -22.52
N MET A 115 0.22 26.73 -21.62
CA MET A 115 -0.06 27.39 -20.34
C MET A 115 0.82 28.62 -20.18
N VAL A 116 0.26 29.66 -19.56
CA VAL A 116 0.98 30.91 -19.26
C VAL A 116 0.99 31.14 -17.75
N PHE A 117 2.15 31.51 -17.20
CA PHE A 117 2.25 31.91 -15.80
C PHE A 117 1.69 33.33 -15.62
N LEU A 118 0.89 33.51 -14.58
CA LEU A 118 0.25 34.78 -14.23
C LEU A 118 0.94 35.43 -13.04
N SER A 119 1.44 34.63 -12.10
CA SER A 119 2.20 35.11 -10.96
C SER A 119 3.12 34.02 -10.42
N LEU A 120 4.23 34.44 -9.83
CA LEU A 120 5.16 33.60 -9.08
C LEU A 120 5.41 34.23 -7.72
N SER A 121 5.43 33.42 -6.66
CA SER A 121 5.73 33.84 -5.30
C SER A 121 6.55 32.73 -4.62
N GLY A 122 7.85 32.96 -4.49
CA GLY A 122 8.78 31.95 -3.99
C GLY A 122 8.76 30.68 -4.86
N LEU A 123 8.31 29.56 -4.26
CA LEU A 123 8.17 28.27 -4.94
C LEU A 123 6.78 28.02 -5.50
N SER A 124 5.83 28.91 -5.28
CA SER A 124 4.46 28.76 -5.75
C SER A 124 4.19 29.67 -6.94
N GLY A 125 3.28 29.24 -7.82
CA GLY A 125 2.90 30.02 -8.99
C GLY A 125 1.44 29.81 -9.36
N ARG A 126 0.90 30.75 -10.12
CA ARG A 126 -0.38 30.61 -10.79
C ARG A 126 -0.14 30.55 -12.28
N ALA A 127 -0.74 29.58 -12.97
CA ALA A 127 -0.74 29.51 -14.43
C ALA A 127 -2.15 29.20 -14.94
N GLN A 128 -2.36 29.46 -16.22
CA GLN A 128 -3.65 29.37 -16.86
C GLN A 128 -3.55 28.66 -18.21
N PHE A 129 -4.53 27.81 -18.53
CA PHE A 129 -4.66 27.21 -19.86
C PHE A 129 -4.96 28.27 -20.92
N TRP A 130 -4.36 28.10 -22.09
CA TRP A 130 -4.49 29.02 -23.19
C TRP A 130 -4.40 28.27 -24.53
N SER A 131 -5.44 28.34 -25.36
CA SER A 131 -5.58 27.51 -26.56
C SER A 131 -5.26 28.22 -27.89
N ASP A 132 -5.34 29.56 -27.98
CA ASP A 132 -5.07 30.30 -29.21
C ASP A 132 -4.70 31.78 -28.98
N SER A 133 -4.17 32.48 -30.00
CA SER A 133 -3.83 33.92 -29.89
C SER A 133 -5.05 34.83 -29.66
N SER A 134 -6.26 34.31 -29.90
CA SER A 134 -7.56 34.99 -29.73
C SER A 134 -8.23 34.74 -28.38
N GLY A 135 -7.70 33.84 -27.54
CA GLY A 135 -8.23 33.49 -26.21
C GLY A 135 -9.64 32.87 -26.21
N THR A 136 -10.05 32.18 -27.29
CA THR A 136 -11.48 31.91 -27.56
C THR A 136 -11.94 30.46 -27.36
N GLN A 137 -11.07 29.46 -27.22
CA GLN A 137 -11.50 28.09 -26.91
C GLN A 137 -10.88 27.58 -25.60
N LEU A 138 -11.60 26.74 -24.87
CA LEU A 138 -11.07 26.06 -23.69
C LEU A 138 -11.06 24.57 -23.92
N GLU A 139 -9.99 23.95 -23.47
CA GLU A 139 -10.02 22.56 -23.03
C GLU A 139 -10.80 22.52 -21.70
N ASP A 140 -11.67 21.52 -21.52
CA ASP A 140 -12.24 21.20 -20.19
C ASP A 140 -11.54 19.96 -19.62
N PRO A 141 -10.34 20.12 -19.04
CA PRO A 141 -9.58 19.02 -18.50
C PRO A 141 -10.14 18.51 -17.16
N ILE A 142 -11.10 19.21 -16.53
CA ILE A 142 -11.64 18.85 -15.21
C ILE A 142 -12.97 18.12 -15.33
N GLY A 143 -13.90 18.62 -16.15
CA GLY A 143 -15.20 17.99 -16.36
C GLY A 143 -15.09 16.55 -16.88
N THR A 144 -13.99 16.26 -17.58
CA THR A 144 -13.62 14.93 -18.07
C THR A 144 -12.86 14.07 -17.04
N GLY A 145 -12.48 14.64 -15.90
CA GLY A 145 -11.65 13.99 -14.88
C GLY A 145 -10.20 13.76 -15.31
N LEU A 146 -9.75 14.36 -16.43
CA LEU A 146 -8.43 14.16 -17.05
C LEU A 146 -7.29 14.91 -16.36
N VAL A 147 -7.56 15.90 -15.52
CA VAL A 147 -6.58 16.60 -14.67
C VAL A 147 -7.18 16.81 -13.29
N GLN A 148 -6.41 16.58 -12.23
CA GLN A 148 -6.87 16.76 -10.85
C GLN A 148 -5.79 17.40 -9.96
N PRO A 149 -6.19 18.06 -8.85
CA PRO A 149 -5.25 18.48 -7.83
C PRO A 149 -4.33 17.34 -7.38
N GLY A 150 -3.04 17.64 -7.29
CA GLY A 150 -1.98 16.71 -6.92
C GLY A 150 -1.31 16.00 -8.10
N ASP A 151 -1.82 16.15 -9.33
CA ASP A 151 -1.05 15.86 -10.55
C ASP A 151 0.22 16.74 -10.58
N SER A 152 1.20 16.40 -11.42
CA SER A 152 2.41 17.21 -11.59
C SER A 152 2.54 17.69 -13.03
N VAL A 153 2.88 18.95 -13.25
CA VAL A 153 3.07 19.52 -14.59
C VAL A 153 4.54 19.86 -14.83
N LYS A 154 4.98 19.68 -16.08
CA LYS A 154 6.21 20.21 -16.63
C LYS A 154 5.87 21.25 -17.68
N PHE A 155 6.57 22.38 -17.67
CA PHE A 155 6.42 23.42 -18.69
C PHE A 155 7.62 23.41 -19.62
N GLY A 156 7.40 23.66 -20.91
CA GLY A 156 8.43 23.67 -21.94
C GLY A 156 9.15 22.32 -22.10
N TYR A 157 8.56 21.22 -21.63
CA TYR A 157 9.20 19.91 -21.49
C TYR A 157 10.54 19.93 -20.72
N GLN A 158 10.70 20.91 -19.82
CA GLN A 158 11.88 21.04 -18.98
C GLN A 158 11.79 20.13 -17.75
N GLY A 159 12.94 19.91 -17.09
CA GLY A 159 13.04 19.01 -15.93
C GLY A 159 12.33 19.49 -14.66
N HIS A 160 11.92 20.75 -14.59
CA HIS A 160 11.24 21.31 -13.42
C HIS A 160 9.80 20.80 -13.32
N LEU A 161 9.48 20.21 -12.18
CA LEU A 161 8.17 19.65 -11.88
C LEU A 161 7.42 20.54 -10.89
N PHE A 162 6.16 20.81 -11.21
CA PHE A 162 5.26 21.61 -10.40
C PHE A 162 4.09 20.73 -9.98
N ARG A 163 3.81 20.62 -8.69
CA ARG A 163 2.61 19.95 -8.19
C ARG A 163 1.42 20.89 -8.35
N ILE A 164 0.31 20.41 -8.89
CA ILE A 164 -0.97 21.13 -8.93
C ILE A 164 -1.57 21.11 -7.52
N GLU A 165 -1.84 22.27 -6.93
CA GLU A 165 -2.45 22.36 -5.59
C GLU A 165 -3.95 22.57 -5.67
N THR A 166 -4.37 23.53 -6.49
CA THR A 166 -5.77 23.81 -6.74
C THR A 166 -6.00 24.07 -8.21
N ILE A 167 -7.22 23.78 -8.65
CA ILE A 167 -7.70 24.17 -9.95
C ILE A 167 -9.04 24.86 -9.78
N THR A 168 -9.12 26.09 -10.27
CA THR A 168 -10.29 26.95 -10.15
C THR A 168 -10.99 27.02 -11.50
N PRO A 169 -12.30 26.72 -11.57
CA PRO A 169 -13.05 26.80 -12.82
C PRO A 169 -13.15 28.23 -13.35
N PRO A 170 -13.41 28.38 -14.66
CA PRO A 170 -13.60 29.68 -15.28
C PRO A 170 -14.69 30.47 -14.58
N GLN A 171 -14.43 31.75 -14.36
CA GLN A 171 -15.41 32.66 -13.75
C GLN A 171 -16.41 33.14 -14.80
N PRO A 172 -17.64 33.53 -14.42
CA PRO A 172 -18.67 33.98 -15.38
C PRO A 172 -18.23 35.17 -16.26
N ASN A 173 -17.34 36.02 -15.75
CA ASN A 173 -16.78 37.19 -16.44
C ASN A 173 -15.46 36.90 -17.17
N ALA A 174 -14.91 35.69 -17.02
CA ALA A 174 -13.74 35.19 -17.72
C ALA A 174 -13.97 33.70 -18.04
N PRO A 175 -14.93 33.39 -18.93
CA PRO A 175 -15.35 32.01 -19.18
C PRO A 175 -14.25 31.15 -19.83
N ASN A 176 -13.15 31.77 -20.28
CA ASN A 176 -12.10 31.12 -21.06
C ASN A 176 -10.80 30.86 -20.26
N THR A 177 -10.92 30.65 -18.94
CA THR A 177 -9.81 30.90 -18.02
C THR A 177 -9.81 29.88 -16.85
N TRP A 178 -9.18 28.71 -17.04
CA TRP A 178 -8.91 27.79 -15.94
C TRP A 178 -7.65 28.23 -15.20
N ASP A 179 -7.77 28.46 -13.89
CA ASP A 179 -6.65 28.88 -13.05
C ASP A 179 -6.10 27.70 -12.27
N PHE A 180 -4.80 27.49 -12.39
CA PHE A 180 -4.08 26.47 -11.64
C PHE A 180 -3.12 27.16 -10.68
N THR A 181 -3.12 26.70 -9.43
CA THR A 181 -2.04 27.02 -8.51
C THR A 181 -1.10 25.84 -8.41
N PHE A 182 0.18 26.14 -8.33
CA PHE A 182 1.23 25.14 -8.27
C PHE A 182 2.24 25.42 -7.17
N THR A 183 2.90 24.35 -6.75
CA THR A 183 4.11 24.41 -5.92
C THR A 183 5.24 23.66 -6.62
N SER A 184 6.41 24.28 -6.74
CA SER A 184 7.61 23.65 -7.26
C SER A 184 7.99 22.44 -6.40
N LYS A 185 8.21 21.29 -7.02
CA LYS A 185 8.81 20.12 -6.35
C LYS A 185 10.33 20.25 -6.20
N THR A 186 10.93 21.21 -6.91
CA THR A 186 12.36 21.52 -6.85
C THR A 186 12.59 22.79 -6.03
N ALA A 187 13.52 22.75 -5.07
CA ALA A 187 13.87 23.91 -4.23
C ALA A 187 14.69 25.00 -4.97
N ALA A 188 14.65 25.02 -6.30
CA ALA A 188 15.31 26.04 -7.11
C ALA A 188 14.36 27.22 -7.35
N ALA A 189 14.94 28.42 -7.44
CA ALA A 189 14.20 29.60 -7.88
C ALA A 189 13.53 29.30 -9.22
N LEU A 190 12.25 29.65 -9.31
CA LEU A 190 11.51 29.46 -10.55
C LEU A 190 12.18 30.31 -11.64
N PRO A 191 12.50 29.74 -12.82
CA PRO A 191 13.01 30.54 -13.91
C PRO A 191 11.98 31.62 -14.25
N ASP A 192 12.44 32.74 -14.81
CA ASP A 192 11.54 33.83 -15.20
C ASP A 192 10.61 33.33 -16.32
N MET A 193 9.42 32.92 -15.90
CA MET A 193 8.37 32.37 -16.73
C MET A 193 7.19 33.34 -16.84
N LEU A 194 7.30 34.52 -16.23
CA LEU A 194 6.25 35.54 -16.27
C LEU A 194 6.28 36.31 -17.59
N PRO A 195 5.12 36.78 -18.06
CA PRO A 195 5.07 37.73 -19.15
C PRO A 195 5.82 39.03 -18.78
N PRO A 196 6.53 39.67 -19.73
CA PRO A 196 7.35 40.87 -19.46
C PRO A 196 6.55 42.07 -18.92
N ASN A 197 5.25 42.12 -19.21
CA ASN A 197 4.35 43.20 -18.84
C ASN A 197 3.43 42.74 -17.70
N PRO A 198 3.26 43.50 -16.60
CA PRO A 198 2.35 43.17 -15.49
C PRO A 198 0.86 43.17 -15.89
N SER A 199 0.49 43.75 -17.04
CA SER A 199 -0.86 43.68 -17.61
C SER A 199 -0.78 43.31 -19.10
N PRO A 200 -0.39 42.06 -19.40
CA PRO A 200 -0.10 41.64 -20.76
C PRO A 200 -1.38 41.47 -21.56
N THR A 201 -1.35 41.95 -22.79
CA THR A 201 -2.37 41.70 -23.82
C THR A 201 -2.49 40.19 -24.10
N PRO A 202 -3.62 39.72 -24.68
CA PRO A 202 -3.77 38.32 -25.07
C PRO A 202 -2.60 37.78 -25.93
N GLN A 203 -2.10 38.61 -26.85
CA GLN A 203 -0.98 38.25 -27.73
C GLN A 203 0.36 38.14 -26.98
N GLU A 204 0.63 39.03 -26.03
CA GLU A 204 1.82 38.95 -25.16
C GLU A 204 1.77 37.72 -24.24
N ARG A 205 0.59 37.37 -23.72
CA ARG A 205 0.39 36.13 -22.94
C ARG A 205 0.65 34.89 -23.79
N TYR A 206 0.13 34.87 -25.00
CA TYR A 206 0.38 33.77 -25.93
C TYR A 206 1.87 33.63 -26.25
N ALA A 207 2.57 34.74 -26.48
CA ALA A 207 4.02 34.73 -26.71
C ALA A 207 4.82 34.20 -25.50
N ALA A 208 4.38 34.53 -24.27
CA ALA A 208 4.99 34.04 -23.03
C ALA A 208 4.57 32.60 -22.65
N SER A 209 3.49 32.09 -23.23
CA SER A 209 2.97 30.75 -22.92
C SER A 209 3.94 29.63 -23.33
N ARG A 210 3.87 28.49 -22.64
CA ARG A 210 4.73 27.33 -22.88
C ARG A 210 3.89 26.08 -23.14
N PRO A 211 4.37 25.16 -23.99
CA PRO A 211 3.77 23.83 -24.04
C PRO A 211 3.92 23.17 -22.67
N PHE A 212 3.05 22.24 -22.34
CA PHE A 212 3.05 21.60 -21.03
C PHE A 212 2.86 20.09 -21.16
N GLN A 213 3.18 19.39 -20.09
CA GLN A 213 2.87 17.97 -19.92
C GLN A 213 2.50 17.71 -18.47
N ILE A 214 1.28 17.20 -18.26
CA ILE A 214 0.76 16.82 -16.95
C ILE A 214 0.99 15.33 -16.74
N LEU A 215 1.83 15.02 -15.77
CA LEU A 215 2.02 13.70 -15.20
C LEU A 215 0.90 13.42 -14.20
N ARG A 216 0.11 12.41 -14.54
CA ARG A 216 -1.09 12.01 -13.81
C ARG A 216 -0.75 11.20 -12.57
N GLN A 217 -1.55 11.36 -11.53
CA GLN A 217 -1.46 10.51 -10.34
C GLN A 217 -1.82 9.05 -10.67
N PRO A 218 -1.27 8.09 -9.91
CA PRO A 218 -1.68 6.70 -10.01
C PRO A 218 -3.18 6.54 -9.73
N VAL A 219 -3.86 5.79 -10.59
CA VAL A 219 -5.28 5.44 -10.45
C VAL A 219 -5.44 3.97 -10.12
N THR A 220 -6.54 3.59 -9.48
CA THR A 220 -6.81 2.19 -9.15
C THR A 220 -7.03 1.39 -10.42
N ALA A 221 -6.26 0.31 -10.59
CA ALA A 221 -6.42 -0.61 -11.71
C ALA A 221 -7.59 -1.58 -11.44
N PRO A 222 -8.27 -2.10 -12.49
CA PRO A 222 -9.38 -3.05 -12.36
C PRO A 222 -8.88 -4.48 -12.02
N VAL A 223 -8.06 -4.60 -10.97
CA VAL A 223 -7.49 -5.87 -10.49
C VAL A 223 -8.10 -6.20 -9.14
N ALA A 224 -8.43 -7.47 -8.94
CA ALA A 224 -8.98 -7.93 -7.68
C ALA A 224 -8.03 -7.57 -6.51
N PRO A 225 -8.52 -6.86 -5.48
CA PRO A 225 -7.68 -6.43 -4.37
C PRO A 225 -7.23 -7.62 -3.53
N LEU A 226 -5.99 -7.58 -3.05
CA LEU A 226 -5.52 -8.53 -2.04
C LEU A 226 -5.98 -8.05 -0.66
N ARG A 227 -6.86 -8.82 -0.03
CA ARG A 227 -7.25 -8.62 1.38
C ARG A 227 -6.41 -9.51 2.27
N LEU A 228 -5.80 -8.94 3.30
CA LEU A 228 -5.03 -9.72 4.26
C LEU A 228 -5.96 -10.54 5.16
N PRO A 229 -5.53 -11.73 5.62
CA PRO A 229 -6.30 -12.53 6.57
C PRO A 229 -6.64 -11.76 7.84
N ARG A 230 -7.77 -12.10 8.49
CA ARG A 230 -8.17 -11.46 9.74
C ARG A 230 -7.07 -11.56 10.79
N GLY A 231 -6.73 -10.41 11.38
CA GLY A 231 -5.70 -10.30 12.42
C GLY A 231 -4.28 -10.10 11.88
N VAL A 232 -4.07 -10.18 10.56
CA VAL A 232 -2.78 -9.90 9.92
C VAL A 232 -2.87 -8.58 9.14
N VAL A 233 -1.85 -7.75 9.28
CA VAL A 233 -1.76 -6.43 8.64
C VAL A 233 -0.33 -6.13 8.22
N ILE A 234 -0.17 -5.15 7.34
CA ILE A 234 1.11 -4.48 7.15
C ILE A 234 1.20 -3.37 8.19
N ASP A 235 2.19 -3.42 9.07
CA ASP A 235 2.43 -2.39 10.06
C ASP A 235 3.09 -1.17 9.40
N LEU A 236 2.31 -0.14 9.11
CA LEU A 236 2.76 1.05 8.39
C LEU A 236 3.64 1.97 9.24
N TRP A 237 3.61 1.81 10.56
CA TRP A 237 4.51 2.53 11.46
C TRP A 237 5.96 2.12 11.22
N TYR A 238 6.21 0.81 11.16
CA TYR A 238 7.54 0.25 10.92
C TYR A 238 7.84 -0.01 9.45
N SER A 239 6.88 0.17 8.54
CA SER A 239 7.10 0.04 7.10
C SER A 239 7.53 1.37 6.49
N GLY A 240 8.28 1.33 5.40
CA GLY A 240 8.77 2.53 4.72
C GLY A 240 10.05 2.29 3.91
N THR A 241 10.74 3.37 3.57
CA THR A 241 12.12 3.30 3.06
C THR A 241 13.10 3.14 4.22
N ALA A 242 14.40 3.05 3.93
CA ALA A 242 15.42 2.99 4.98
C ALA A 242 15.39 4.23 5.90
N SER A 243 15.15 5.42 5.34
CA SER A 243 15.16 6.71 6.06
C SER A 243 13.77 7.27 6.40
N ALA A 244 12.70 6.84 5.73
CA ALA A 244 11.37 7.42 5.88
C ALA A 244 10.29 6.35 6.15
N TRP A 245 9.29 6.69 6.96
CA TRP A 245 8.25 5.77 7.41
C TRP A 245 6.95 6.03 6.66
N PHE A 246 6.06 5.04 6.55
CA PHE A 246 4.78 5.19 5.86
C PHE A 246 3.66 5.79 6.69
N ALA A 247 3.80 5.80 8.01
CA ALA A 247 2.83 6.39 8.93
C ALA A 247 3.53 7.03 10.14
N ASN A 248 2.86 8.01 10.74
CA ASN A 248 3.24 8.64 12.01
C ASN A 248 1.98 8.90 12.87
N THR A 249 2.13 9.55 14.03
CA THR A 249 0.99 9.83 14.94
C THR A 249 -0.07 10.73 14.28
N GLY A 250 0.31 11.55 13.30
CA GLY A 250 -0.60 12.38 12.51
C GLY A 250 -1.25 11.67 11.31
N THR A 251 -1.03 10.37 11.12
CA THR A 251 -1.61 9.60 10.00
C THR A 251 -3.04 9.17 10.33
N THR A 252 -3.98 9.49 9.43
CA THR A 252 -5.39 9.07 9.53
C THR A 252 -5.76 8.15 8.38
N ALA A 253 -6.86 7.39 8.51
CA ALA A 253 -7.26 6.39 7.52
C ALA A 253 -7.56 6.98 6.13
N LEU A 254 -7.93 8.26 6.06
CA LEU A 254 -8.28 8.97 4.83
C LEU A 254 -7.17 9.91 4.33
N LYS A 255 -6.07 10.05 5.07
CA LYS A 255 -5.00 10.98 4.69
C LYS A 255 -4.28 10.51 3.43
N LEU A 256 -4.19 11.36 2.43
CA LEU A 256 -3.55 11.04 1.15
C LEU A 256 -2.13 11.63 1.07
N PRO A 257 -1.24 11.03 0.25
CA PRO A 257 -1.44 9.77 -0.46
C PRO A 257 -1.41 8.53 0.46
N TYR A 258 -2.01 7.43 -0.01
CA TYR A 258 -1.80 6.11 0.60
C TYR A 258 -0.36 5.65 0.35
N PRO A 259 0.21 4.81 1.24
CA PRO A 259 1.48 4.17 0.99
C PRO A 259 1.43 3.42 -0.35
N THR A 260 2.24 3.83 -1.32
CA THR A 260 2.19 3.34 -2.69
C THR A 260 3.60 3.06 -3.18
N ILE A 261 3.77 1.94 -3.88
CA ILE A 261 5.05 1.52 -4.46
C ILE A 261 4.81 1.29 -5.94
N LEU A 262 5.40 2.13 -6.79
CA LEU A 262 5.29 2.06 -8.24
C LEU A 262 6.56 1.45 -8.83
N PHE A 263 6.38 0.47 -9.71
CA PHE A 263 7.42 -0.12 -10.54
C PHE A 263 7.44 0.55 -11.92
N SER A 264 8.62 0.74 -12.48
CA SER A 264 8.81 1.18 -13.87
C SER A 264 8.66 0.02 -14.85
N SER A 265 8.64 0.34 -16.14
CA SER A 265 8.69 -0.65 -17.23
C SER A 265 9.99 -1.47 -17.28
N THR A 266 11.05 -1.04 -16.60
CA THR A 266 12.28 -1.84 -16.43
C THR A 266 12.17 -2.84 -15.28
N GLY A 267 11.08 -2.78 -14.50
CA GLY A 267 10.87 -3.59 -13.31
C GLY A 267 11.56 -3.03 -12.06
N ALA A 268 12.29 -1.93 -12.15
CA ALA A 268 12.80 -1.20 -10.99
C ALA A 268 11.65 -0.53 -10.23
N VAL A 269 11.87 -0.14 -8.97
CA VAL A 269 10.94 0.74 -8.26
C VAL A 269 11.18 2.17 -8.76
N HIS A 270 10.14 2.78 -9.32
CA HIS A 270 10.17 4.13 -9.86
C HIS A 270 9.95 5.17 -8.76
N GLU A 271 8.89 4.96 -7.95
CA GLU A 271 8.42 5.93 -6.98
C GLU A 271 7.83 5.23 -5.77
N VAL A 272 8.02 5.82 -4.61
CA VAL A 272 7.37 5.45 -3.36
C VAL A 272 6.64 6.68 -2.84
N ALA A 273 5.40 6.50 -2.38
CA ALA A 273 4.61 7.59 -1.85
C ALA A 273 3.93 7.25 -0.52
N SER A 274 3.77 8.22 0.37
CA SER A 274 2.89 8.15 1.56
C SER A 274 2.52 9.56 2.04
N ASP A 275 1.62 9.67 3.02
CA ASP A 275 1.24 10.97 3.61
C ASP A 275 2.39 11.64 4.37
N THR A 276 3.35 10.84 4.83
CA THR A 276 4.52 11.27 5.61
C THR A 276 5.70 11.72 4.75
N MET A 277 5.89 11.15 3.56
CA MET A 277 7.03 11.48 2.67
C MET A 277 6.63 12.15 1.35
N GLY A 278 5.33 12.28 1.07
CA GLY A 278 4.88 12.66 -0.28
C GLY A 278 5.24 11.58 -1.30
N ALA A 279 5.33 11.93 -2.58
CA ALA A 279 5.77 11.03 -3.65
C ALA A 279 7.24 11.33 -3.99
N VAL A 280 8.11 10.33 -3.80
CA VAL A 280 9.57 10.47 -3.96
C VAL A 280 10.16 9.34 -4.82
N PRO A 281 11.22 9.61 -5.60
CA PRO A 281 11.94 8.55 -6.32
C PRO A 281 12.47 7.49 -5.37
N ALA A 282 12.34 6.22 -5.76
CA ALA A 282 12.79 5.11 -4.94
C ALA A 282 14.31 4.89 -5.10
N ILE A 283 15.10 5.49 -4.21
CA ILE A 283 16.56 5.32 -4.17
C ILE A 283 17.03 4.36 -3.07
N GLU A 284 16.17 4.10 -2.08
CA GLU A 284 16.44 3.25 -0.92
C GLU A 284 15.60 1.95 -0.96
N PRO A 285 16.06 0.89 -0.28
CA PRO A 285 15.24 -0.29 -0.05
C PRO A 285 13.93 0.05 0.66
N ILE A 286 12.86 -0.64 0.23
CA ILE A 286 11.53 -0.53 0.84
C ILE A 286 11.29 -1.76 1.69
N PHE A 287 10.77 -1.56 2.89
CA PHE A 287 10.49 -2.59 3.87
C PHE A 287 9.02 -2.54 4.28
N LEU A 288 8.33 -3.68 4.20
CA LEU A 288 6.98 -3.87 4.70
C LEU A 288 7.00 -4.88 5.84
N LEU A 289 6.60 -4.48 7.04
CA LEU A 289 6.47 -5.39 8.17
C LEU A 289 5.09 -6.04 8.13
N VAL A 290 5.02 -7.33 7.84
CA VAL A 290 3.79 -8.12 7.91
C VAL A 290 3.70 -8.75 9.28
N GLY A 291 2.70 -8.33 10.04
CA GLY A 291 2.55 -8.74 11.43
C GLY A 291 1.10 -8.75 11.90
N ARG A 292 0.93 -8.73 13.22
CA ARG A 292 -0.37 -8.84 13.85
C ARG A 292 -1.03 -7.48 14.01
N ARG A 293 -2.35 -7.44 13.84
CA ARG A 293 -3.14 -6.21 13.99
C ARG A 293 -3.10 -5.64 15.40
N ASP A 294 -3.21 -6.50 16.41
CA ASP A 294 -3.27 -6.11 17.82
C ASP A 294 -1.94 -5.62 18.37
N ARG A 295 -0.85 -5.80 17.62
CA ARG A 295 0.50 -5.31 17.95
C ARG A 295 0.97 -4.13 17.10
N VAL A 296 0.09 -3.58 16.25
CA VAL A 296 0.37 -2.32 15.54
C VAL A 296 0.25 -1.18 16.54
N ASN A 297 1.38 -0.72 17.05
CA ASN A 297 1.45 0.40 17.96
C ASN A 297 2.75 1.18 17.70
N PRO A 298 2.73 2.53 17.72
CA PRO A 298 3.96 3.29 17.84
C PRO A 298 4.79 2.83 19.03
N ASP A 299 6.08 2.60 18.76
CA ASP A 299 7.08 2.42 19.80
C ASP A 299 7.10 3.66 20.72
N PRO A 300 6.92 3.52 22.05
CA PRO A 300 7.08 4.63 22.99
C PRO A 300 8.50 5.22 23.00
N MET A 301 9.50 4.59 22.36
CA MET A 301 10.85 5.15 22.25
C MET A 301 10.97 6.33 21.25
N GLN A 302 9.93 6.66 20.48
CA GLN A 302 9.86 7.94 19.77
C GLN A 302 8.88 8.92 20.43
N GLY A 303 9.43 9.63 21.43
CA GLY A 303 9.17 11.05 21.66
C GLY A 303 7.76 11.47 22.09
N ASN A 304 7.61 11.70 23.39
CA ASN A 304 6.80 12.75 24.04
C ASN A 304 6.01 13.74 23.13
N ASP A 305 4.97 13.29 22.43
CA ASP A 305 3.89 14.15 21.95
C ASP A 305 2.68 13.97 22.89
N ALA A 306 2.59 14.85 23.89
CA ALA A 306 1.59 14.82 24.97
C ALA A 306 0.11 14.98 24.51
N ASN A 307 -0.16 14.86 23.20
CA ASN A 307 -1.46 15.13 22.60
C ASN A 307 -1.98 14.03 21.66
N HIS A 308 -1.35 12.86 21.61
CA HIS A 308 -1.91 11.70 20.92
C HIS A 308 -2.19 10.56 21.90
N THR A 309 -3.46 10.21 22.07
CA THR A 309 -3.85 9.01 22.81
C THR A 309 -3.46 7.79 21.96
N ILE A 310 -2.20 7.37 22.10
CA ILE A 310 -1.69 6.14 21.50
C ILE A 310 -2.51 4.97 22.08
N PRO A 311 -3.22 4.17 21.27
CA PRO A 311 -3.94 3.02 21.80
C PRO A 311 -2.97 2.08 22.51
N ALA A 312 -3.47 1.43 23.56
CA ALA A 312 -2.68 0.55 24.41
C ALA A 312 -1.90 -0.44 23.56
N VAL A 313 -0.63 -0.65 23.95
CA VAL A 313 0.19 -1.76 23.50
C VAL A 313 -0.64 -3.04 23.56
N ALA A 314 -0.31 -4.04 22.73
CA ALA A 314 -0.92 -5.36 22.83
C ALA A 314 -1.02 -5.81 24.30
N GLU A 315 -1.97 -6.67 24.66
CA GLU A 315 -2.22 -7.07 26.07
C GLU A 315 -0.95 -7.53 26.82
N ASP A 316 0.06 -8.00 26.07
CA ASP A 316 1.36 -8.46 26.56
C ASP A 316 2.48 -7.41 26.55
N GLY A 317 2.18 -6.17 26.17
CA GLY A 317 3.14 -5.07 26.10
C GLY A 317 4.13 -5.14 24.94
N ARG A 318 3.92 -6.02 23.94
CA ARG A 318 4.84 -6.20 22.81
C ARG A 318 4.36 -5.51 21.54
N THR A 319 5.31 -5.04 20.74
CA THR A 319 5.04 -4.49 19.41
C THR A 319 5.21 -5.55 18.32
N ASN A 320 4.89 -5.21 17.07
CA ASN A 320 5.24 -6.05 15.92
C ASN A 320 6.75 -6.13 15.68
N LEU A 321 7.53 -5.15 16.13
CA LEU A 321 8.98 -5.18 15.96
C LEU A 321 9.62 -6.27 16.85
N ASP A 322 9.05 -6.50 18.03
CA ASP A 322 9.53 -7.49 19.01
C ASP A 322 9.13 -8.93 18.68
N ASP A 323 8.17 -9.13 17.76
CA ASP A 323 7.67 -10.45 17.41
C ASP A 323 8.50 -11.09 16.30
N LEU A 324 9.31 -12.08 16.66
CA LEU A 324 10.12 -12.85 15.70
C LEU A 324 9.28 -13.71 14.74
N ALA A 325 7.98 -13.90 15.01
CA ALA A 325 7.09 -14.58 14.08
C ALA A 325 6.67 -13.71 12.89
N ASN A 326 6.86 -12.39 12.99
CA ASN A 326 6.58 -11.45 11.91
C ASN A 326 7.61 -11.57 10.79
N LEU A 327 7.23 -11.06 9.61
CA LEU A 327 8.08 -11.14 8.43
C LEU A 327 8.24 -9.77 7.79
N TRP A 328 9.44 -9.51 7.28
CA TRP A 328 9.72 -8.39 6.41
C TRP A 328 9.53 -8.79 4.96
N VAL A 329 8.76 -8.01 4.20
CA VAL A 329 8.80 -8.03 2.74
C VAL A 329 9.70 -6.87 2.31
N ALA A 330 10.90 -7.20 1.86
CA ALA A 330 11.90 -6.22 1.45
C ALA A 330 11.94 -6.13 -0.08
N ILE A 331 12.08 -4.92 -0.62
CA ILE A 331 12.07 -4.64 -2.05
C ILE A 331 13.33 -3.85 -2.41
N ASN A 332 14.11 -4.37 -3.35
CA ASN A 332 15.26 -3.67 -3.89
C ASN A 332 14.80 -2.58 -4.88
N PRO A 333 15.22 -1.31 -4.74
CA PRO A 333 14.72 -0.22 -5.55
C PRO A 333 15.21 -0.29 -7.01
N GLN A 334 16.43 -0.77 -7.24
CA GLN A 334 17.04 -0.78 -8.58
C GLN A 334 16.54 -1.94 -9.44
N THR A 335 16.29 -3.10 -8.85
CA THR A 335 15.87 -4.30 -9.59
C THR A 335 14.38 -4.59 -9.45
N GLY A 336 13.73 -4.03 -8.44
CA GLY A 336 12.38 -4.40 -8.00
C GLY A 336 12.27 -5.83 -7.49
N TYR A 337 13.39 -6.46 -7.15
CA TYR A 337 13.39 -7.80 -6.57
C TYR A 337 12.78 -7.77 -5.17
N ILE A 338 11.85 -8.69 -4.91
CA ILE A 338 11.07 -8.75 -3.67
C ILE A 338 11.41 -10.06 -2.97
N VAL A 339 11.73 -9.99 -1.67
CA VAL A 339 11.94 -11.18 -0.84
C VAL A 339 11.22 -11.06 0.48
N CYS A 340 10.93 -12.20 1.08
CA CYS A 340 10.48 -12.30 2.45
C CYS A 340 11.68 -12.69 3.33
N ALA A 341 11.93 -11.93 4.39
CA ALA A 341 12.94 -12.22 5.39
C ALA A 341 12.29 -12.35 6.77
N GLU A 342 12.90 -13.16 7.63
CA GLU A 342 12.47 -13.30 9.02
C GLU A 342 12.75 -12.01 9.79
N ASN A 343 11.89 -11.70 10.76
CA ASN A 343 12.19 -10.65 11.71
C ASN A 343 13.30 -11.12 12.66
N SER A 344 14.23 -10.22 12.99
CA SER A 344 15.39 -10.53 13.83
C SER A 344 15.33 -9.75 15.14
N ALA A 345 15.95 -10.29 16.19
CA ALA A 345 16.24 -9.50 17.37
C ALA A 345 17.32 -8.46 17.01
N GLY A 346 17.04 -7.18 17.23
CA GLY A 346 17.98 -6.08 17.01
C GLY A 346 17.75 -4.98 18.04
N ALA A 347 18.76 -4.13 18.24
CA ALA A 347 18.67 -3.02 19.21
C ALA A 347 17.83 -1.85 18.67
N ASN A 348 17.74 -1.72 17.35
CA ASN A 348 16.93 -0.72 16.67
C ASN A 348 16.42 -1.24 15.32
N ILE A 349 15.41 -0.56 14.76
CA ILE A 349 14.79 -0.92 13.48
C ILE A 349 15.77 -0.90 12.29
N GLY A 350 16.80 -0.05 12.33
CA GLY A 350 17.81 0.03 11.27
C GLY A 350 18.58 -1.27 11.12
N GLU A 351 19.03 -1.85 12.24
CA GLU A 351 19.71 -3.15 12.28
C GLU A 351 18.80 -4.28 11.77
N ILE A 352 17.55 -4.30 12.22
CA ILE A 352 16.56 -5.32 11.83
C ILE A 352 16.28 -5.26 10.32
N ARG A 353 16.12 -4.06 9.76
CA ARG A 353 15.94 -3.86 8.32
C ARG A 353 17.20 -4.21 7.54
N GLN A 354 18.39 -3.94 8.07
CA GLN A 354 19.65 -4.33 7.43
C GLN A 354 19.77 -5.85 7.35
N TYR A 355 19.39 -6.59 8.41
CA TYR A 355 19.32 -8.05 8.37
C TYR A 355 18.37 -8.55 7.27
N ALA A 356 17.17 -7.96 7.16
CA ALA A 356 16.23 -8.29 6.08
C ALA A 356 16.80 -7.96 4.68
N ARG A 357 17.62 -6.91 4.57
CA ARG A 357 18.31 -6.52 3.33
C ARG A 357 19.40 -7.53 2.94
N ASP A 358 20.20 -7.97 3.89
CA ASP A 358 21.30 -8.90 3.65
C ASP A 358 20.77 -10.26 3.19
N PHE A 359 19.60 -10.68 3.70
CA PHE A 359 18.89 -11.86 3.20
C PHE A 359 18.53 -11.74 1.71
N GLN A 360 18.23 -10.54 1.20
CA GLN A 360 18.01 -10.33 -0.24
C GLN A 360 19.29 -10.60 -1.06
N ALA A 361 20.46 -10.25 -0.53
CA ALA A 361 21.74 -10.43 -1.21
C ALA A 361 22.18 -11.91 -1.25
N MET A 362 21.74 -12.72 -0.28
CA MET A 362 22.10 -14.14 -0.20
C MET A 362 21.20 -15.05 -1.06
N GLY A 363 19.99 -14.62 -1.42
CA GLY A 363 19.02 -15.41 -2.21
C GLY A 363 19.27 -15.45 -3.73
N GLY A 364 20.45 -15.01 -4.19
CA GLY A 364 20.84 -14.96 -5.61
C GLY A 364 21.78 -16.08 -6.07
N ARG A 365 21.78 -17.24 -5.40
CA ARG A 365 22.61 -18.40 -5.75
C ARG A 365 21.78 -19.65 -6.05
#